data_AF-A0A7C2ADC3-F1
#
_entry.id   AF-A0A7C2ADC3-F1
#
_cell.length_a   1.000
_cell.length_b   1.000
_cell.length_c   1.000
_cell.angle_alpha   90.00
_cell.angle_beta   90.00
_cell.angle_gamma   90.00
#
_symmetry.space_group_name_H-M   'P 1'
#
loop_
_entity.id
_entity.type
_entity.pdbx_description
1 polymer ?
#
loop_
_entity_poly.entity_id
_entity_poly.type
_entity_poly.pdbx_seq_one_letter_code
_entity_poly.pdbx_strand_id
1 'polypeptide(L)'
;MPQPLTLIQPDDWHLHLRDGAALATTVAHSAKQFARAIVMPNLKTPITTTELAMAYRDRILAAIPDGLAFSPLMTLYLTDDTSIEVIKRAGNNKHIVALKLYPAGATTHSASGVTDIECTYSILEEMIEFDMPLLIHGEVTDPSIDVFDREKIFIERHLEPLTRRYP
;
A
#
# COMPACT_ATOMS: atom_id res chain seq x y z
N MET A 1 20.28 -33.44 -8.67
CA MET A 1 18.92 -32.87 -8.63
C MET A 1 18.87 -31.89 -7.48
N PRO A 2 18.26 -30.70 -7.62
CA PRO A 2 18.10 -29.79 -6.48
C PRO A 2 17.27 -30.45 -5.37
N GLN A 3 17.61 -30.15 -4.12
CA GLN A 3 16.91 -30.69 -2.95
C GLN A 3 15.61 -29.88 -2.71
N PRO A 4 14.47 -30.53 -2.41
CA PRO A 4 13.24 -29.82 -2.11
C PRO A 4 13.35 -29.05 -0.78
N LEU A 5 12.78 -27.84 -0.75
CA LEU A 5 12.61 -27.03 0.46
C LEU A 5 11.12 -26.94 0.80
N THR A 6 10.77 -27.29 2.04
CA THR A 6 9.41 -27.13 2.57
C THR A 6 9.37 -25.92 3.51
N LEU A 7 8.40 -25.04 3.30
CA LEU A 7 8.18 -23.84 4.09
C LEU A 7 6.71 -23.80 4.55
N ILE A 8 6.44 -23.12 5.65
CA ILE A 8 5.08 -22.68 5.98
C ILE A 8 4.60 -21.79 4.83
N GLN A 9 3.31 -21.89 4.47
CA GLN A 9 2.76 -21.08 3.40
C GLN A 9 3.03 -19.59 3.67
N PRO A 10 3.72 -18.88 2.76
CA PRO A 10 4.14 -17.51 3.00
C PRO A 10 3.00 -16.51 2.74
N ASP A 11 3.29 -15.23 3.02
CA ASP A 11 2.48 -14.07 2.67
C ASP A 11 3.31 -13.08 1.84
N ASP A 12 2.63 -12.26 1.03
CA ASP A 12 3.25 -11.19 0.24
C ASP A 12 2.90 -9.81 0.82
N TRP A 13 3.88 -9.16 1.45
CA TRP A 13 3.67 -7.88 2.14
C TRP A 13 3.67 -6.66 1.21
N HIS A 14 3.80 -6.82 -0.12
CA HIS A 14 3.64 -5.72 -1.08
C HIS A 14 3.24 -6.21 -2.47
N LEU A 15 1.94 -6.23 -2.76
CA LEU A 15 1.39 -6.81 -3.99
C LEU A 15 0.55 -5.82 -4.81
N HIS A 16 0.75 -5.83 -6.13
CA HIS A 16 -0.05 -5.08 -7.11
C HIS A 16 -0.93 -6.02 -7.93
N LEU A 17 -2.20 -6.13 -7.57
CA LEU A 17 -3.15 -7.02 -8.26
C LEU A 17 -3.77 -6.38 -9.52
N ARG A 18 -3.66 -5.05 -9.71
CA ARG A 18 -4.31 -4.31 -10.81
C ARG A 18 -5.84 -4.50 -10.78
N ASP A 19 -6.53 -4.27 -11.89
CA ASP A 19 -7.99 -4.41 -11.96
C ASP A 19 -8.43 -4.88 -13.36
N GLY A 20 -9.74 -5.14 -13.53
CA GLY A 20 -10.33 -5.55 -14.79
C GLY A 20 -9.77 -6.89 -15.26
N ALA A 21 -9.46 -7.00 -16.56
CA ALA A 21 -9.01 -8.26 -17.16
C ALA A 21 -7.73 -8.83 -16.52
N ALA A 22 -6.83 -7.97 -16.02
CA ALA A 22 -5.59 -8.41 -15.38
C ALA A 22 -5.83 -9.04 -14.00
N LEU A 23 -6.90 -8.66 -13.30
CA LEU A 23 -7.16 -9.06 -11.92
C LEU A 23 -7.28 -10.58 -11.77
N ALA A 24 -8.01 -11.23 -12.68
CA ALA A 24 -8.18 -12.68 -12.63
C ALA A 24 -6.85 -13.42 -12.75
N THR A 25 -5.92 -12.91 -13.56
CA THR A 25 -4.59 -13.51 -13.74
C THR A 25 -3.70 -13.28 -12.50
N THR A 26 -3.63 -12.06 -12.01
CA THR A 26 -2.75 -11.69 -10.87
C THR A 26 -3.22 -12.33 -9.56
N VAL A 27 -4.52 -12.37 -9.31
CA VAL A 27 -5.10 -13.03 -8.13
C VAL A 27 -4.84 -14.53 -8.18
N ALA A 28 -5.06 -15.18 -9.33
CA ALA A 28 -4.83 -16.62 -9.48
C ALA A 28 -3.35 -17.00 -9.25
N HIS A 29 -2.39 -16.18 -9.69
CA HIS A 29 -0.97 -16.44 -9.42
C HIS A 29 -0.63 -16.26 -7.94
N SER A 30 -1.15 -15.22 -7.30
CA SER A 30 -0.85 -14.93 -5.89
C SER A 30 -1.48 -15.97 -4.96
N ALA A 31 -2.75 -16.32 -5.19
CA ALA A 31 -3.49 -17.31 -4.39
C ALA A 31 -2.92 -18.74 -4.47
N LYS A 32 -2.12 -19.05 -5.52
CA LYS A 32 -1.41 -20.33 -5.62
C LYS A 32 -0.18 -20.42 -4.71
N GLN A 33 0.36 -19.28 -4.29
CA GLN A 33 1.64 -19.22 -3.56
C GLN A 33 1.46 -18.71 -2.13
N PHE A 34 0.67 -17.64 -1.96
CA PHE A 34 0.57 -16.89 -0.72
C PHE A 34 -0.79 -17.06 -0.06
N ALA A 35 -0.79 -17.13 1.27
CA ALA A 35 -2.02 -17.18 2.05
C ALA A 35 -2.69 -15.80 2.12
N ARG A 36 -1.89 -14.74 2.29
CA ARG A 36 -2.34 -13.35 2.41
C ARG A 36 -1.44 -12.43 1.60
N ALA A 37 -1.96 -11.25 1.25
CA ALA A 37 -1.11 -10.20 0.73
C ALA A 37 -1.57 -8.80 1.12
N ILE A 38 -0.63 -7.88 1.32
CA ILE A 38 -0.92 -6.45 1.39
C ILE A 38 -1.13 -5.93 -0.03
N VAL A 39 -2.35 -5.52 -0.34
CA VAL A 39 -2.77 -5.07 -1.66
C VAL A 39 -2.56 -3.56 -1.76
N MET A 40 -1.69 -3.16 -2.69
CA MET A 40 -1.35 -1.76 -2.93
C MET A 40 -2.51 -0.98 -3.59
N PRO A 41 -2.68 0.32 -3.26
CA PRO A 41 -3.92 1.05 -3.57
C PRO A 41 -3.84 1.93 -4.83
N ASN A 42 -2.72 1.88 -5.56
CA ASN A 42 -2.41 2.71 -6.73
C ASN A 42 -2.96 2.11 -8.04
N LEU A 43 -4.26 1.83 -8.07
CA LEU A 43 -4.97 1.60 -9.33
C LEU A 43 -5.02 2.90 -10.16
N LYS A 44 -5.57 2.83 -11.37
CA LYS A 44 -5.76 4.02 -12.22
C LYS A 44 -6.57 5.12 -11.49
N THR A 45 -7.60 4.72 -10.76
CA THR A 45 -8.25 5.55 -9.75
C THR A 45 -7.71 5.09 -8.39
N PRO A 46 -6.96 5.92 -7.65
CA PRO A 46 -6.39 5.51 -6.38
C PRO A 46 -7.49 5.15 -5.37
N ILE A 47 -7.22 4.14 -4.55
CA ILE A 47 -8.14 3.70 -3.50
C ILE A 47 -7.94 4.58 -2.27
N THR A 48 -8.69 5.68 -2.18
CA THR A 48 -8.54 6.70 -1.12
C THR A 48 -9.57 6.62 0.00
N THR A 49 -10.61 5.77 -0.13
CA THR A 49 -11.66 5.63 0.89
C THR A 49 -11.92 4.19 1.25
N THR A 50 -12.55 3.98 2.41
CA THR A 50 -12.93 2.65 2.90
C THR A 50 -13.87 1.94 1.92
N GLU A 51 -14.81 2.67 1.33
CA GLU A 51 -15.80 2.13 0.39
C GLU A 51 -15.13 1.65 -0.90
N LEU A 52 -14.16 2.42 -1.43
CA LEU A 52 -13.37 2.00 -2.59
C LEU A 52 -12.54 0.75 -2.28
N ALA A 53 -11.94 0.68 -1.09
CA ALA A 53 -11.15 -0.48 -0.67
C ALA A 53 -12.01 -1.73 -0.54
N MET A 54 -13.20 -1.64 0.05
CA MET A 54 -14.09 -2.79 0.19
C MET A 54 -14.66 -3.23 -1.15
N ALA A 55 -15.06 -2.30 -2.02
CA ALA A 55 -15.49 -2.64 -3.37
C ALA A 55 -14.38 -3.34 -4.17
N TYR A 56 -13.11 -2.91 -3.99
CA TYR A 56 -11.98 -3.58 -4.63
C TYR A 56 -11.69 -4.96 -4.03
N ARG A 57 -11.78 -5.08 -2.70
CA ARG A 57 -11.67 -6.37 -2.00
C ARG A 57 -12.69 -7.38 -2.53
N ASP A 58 -13.94 -6.97 -2.72
CA ASP A 58 -14.98 -7.86 -3.23
C ASP A 58 -14.67 -8.35 -4.65
N ARG A 59 -14.13 -7.48 -5.51
CA ARG A 59 -13.64 -7.88 -6.85
C ARG A 59 -12.48 -8.87 -6.76
N ILE A 60 -11.54 -8.67 -5.84
CA ILE A 60 -10.42 -9.59 -5.61
C ILE A 60 -10.94 -10.96 -5.17
N LEU A 61 -11.85 -11.00 -4.19
CA LEU A 61 -12.43 -12.24 -3.68
C LEU A 61 -13.20 -13.00 -4.76
N ALA A 62 -13.97 -12.29 -5.59
CA ALA A 62 -14.68 -12.88 -6.73
C ALA A 62 -13.74 -13.41 -7.83
N ALA A 63 -12.48 -12.96 -7.86
CA ALA A 63 -11.47 -13.40 -8.82
C ALA A 63 -10.61 -14.58 -8.30
N ILE A 64 -10.82 -15.05 -7.07
CA ILE A 64 -10.11 -16.21 -6.52
C ILE A 64 -10.63 -17.47 -7.22
N PRO A 65 -9.76 -18.29 -7.85
CA PRO A 65 -10.17 -19.56 -8.43
C PRO A 65 -10.71 -20.56 -7.40
N ASP A 66 -11.67 -21.39 -7.82
CA ASP A 66 -12.22 -22.46 -6.99
C ASP A 66 -11.12 -23.34 -6.39
N GLY A 67 -11.25 -23.66 -5.11
CA GLY A 67 -10.31 -24.50 -4.37
C GLY A 67 -9.06 -23.78 -3.84
N LEU A 68 -8.88 -22.49 -4.13
CA LEU A 68 -7.83 -21.68 -3.53
C LEU A 68 -8.38 -20.79 -2.40
N ALA A 69 -7.53 -20.50 -1.42
CA ALA A 69 -7.81 -19.55 -0.35
C ALA A 69 -6.79 -18.42 -0.42
N PHE A 70 -7.26 -17.18 -0.33
CA PHE A 70 -6.42 -16.00 -0.36
C PHE A 70 -7.08 -14.86 0.43
N SER A 71 -6.31 -14.21 1.32
CA SER A 71 -6.80 -13.08 2.12
C SER A 71 -6.14 -11.77 1.68
N PRO A 72 -6.84 -10.92 0.91
CA PRO A 72 -6.35 -9.59 0.59
C PRO A 72 -6.44 -8.67 1.83
N LEU A 73 -5.30 -8.13 2.25
CA LEU A 73 -5.15 -7.10 3.28
C LEU A 73 -5.10 -5.75 2.57
N MET A 74 -6.17 -4.98 2.66
CA MET A 74 -6.35 -3.77 1.88
C MET A 74 -5.56 -2.61 2.47
N THR A 75 -5.17 -1.68 1.61
CA THR A 75 -4.55 -0.42 2.02
C THR A 75 -5.26 0.76 1.39
N LEU A 76 -5.07 1.94 1.95
CA LEU A 76 -5.52 3.20 1.34
C LEU A 76 -4.34 3.99 0.77
N TYR A 77 -4.57 4.66 -0.34
CA TYR A 77 -3.62 5.57 -0.94
C TYR A 77 -3.64 6.88 -0.16
N LEU A 78 -2.52 7.28 0.43
CA LEU A 78 -2.39 8.55 1.14
C LEU A 78 -2.24 9.71 0.14
N THR A 79 -3.04 10.75 0.33
CA THR A 79 -3.06 11.98 -0.48
C THR A 79 -3.08 13.21 0.43
N ASP A 80 -2.77 14.38 -0.11
CA ASP A 80 -2.87 15.66 0.62
C ASP A 80 -4.30 15.96 1.08
N ASP A 81 -5.31 15.42 0.39
CA ASP A 81 -6.74 15.56 0.72
C ASP A 81 -7.27 14.48 1.66
N THR A 82 -6.42 13.56 2.14
CA THR A 82 -6.86 12.52 3.08
C THR A 82 -7.34 13.18 4.36
N SER A 83 -8.53 12.80 4.84
CA SER A 83 -9.14 13.41 6.02
C SER A 83 -9.10 12.48 7.24
N ILE A 84 -9.15 13.07 8.43
CA ILE A 84 -9.25 12.36 9.71
C ILE A 84 -10.43 11.35 9.71
N GLU A 85 -11.55 11.73 9.12
CA GLU A 85 -12.73 10.86 9.01
C GLU A 85 -12.45 9.60 8.18
N VAL A 86 -11.63 9.69 7.14
CA VAL A 86 -11.19 8.51 6.36
C VAL A 86 -10.36 7.58 7.24
N ILE A 87 -9.45 8.11 8.06
CA ILE A 87 -8.62 7.32 8.97
C ILE A 87 -9.47 6.62 10.03
N LYS A 88 -10.43 7.33 10.64
CA LYS A 88 -11.35 6.74 11.62
C LYS A 88 -12.15 5.60 11.02
N ARG A 89 -12.68 5.76 9.81
CA ARG A 89 -13.40 4.67 9.12
C ARG A 89 -12.49 3.50 8.80
N ALA A 90 -11.28 3.78 8.32
CA ALA A 90 -10.29 2.77 7.98
C ALA A 90 -9.85 1.97 9.21
N GLY A 91 -9.53 2.64 10.32
CA GLY A 91 -9.07 2.03 11.57
C GLY A 91 -10.13 1.16 12.25
N ASN A 92 -11.42 1.46 12.02
CA ASN A 92 -12.52 0.59 12.45
C ASN A 92 -12.82 -0.57 11.47
N ASN A 93 -12.09 -0.68 10.35
CA ASN A 93 -12.28 -1.72 9.36
C ASN A 93 -11.15 -2.76 9.42
N LYS A 94 -11.47 -3.97 9.88
CA LYS A 94 -10.52 -5.10 10.01
C LYS A 94 -9.81 -5.55 8.73
N HIS A 95 -10.24 -5.09 7.55
CA HIS A 95 -9.65 -5.46 6.26
C HIS A 95 -8.73 -4.39 5.70
N ILE A 96 -8.76 -3.17 6.25
CA ILE A 96 -7.82 -2.10 5.88
C ILE A 96 -6.73 -2.09 6.94
N VAL A 97 -5.51 -2.42 6.54
CA VAL A 97 -4.42 -2.67 7.48
C VAL A 97 -3.34 -1.59 7.47
N ALA A 98 -3.35 -0.68 6.50
CA ALA A 98 -2.33 0.37 6.38
C ALA A 98 -2.73 1.48 5.41
N LEU A 99 -2.03 2.61 5.48
CA LEU A 99 -1.96 3.59 4.40
C LEU A 99 -0.64 3.46 3.64
N LYS A 100 -0.67 3.73 2.34
CA LYS A 100 0.51 3.74 1.46
C LYS A 100 0.79 5.15 0.96
N LEU A 101 1.96 5.67 1.32
CA LEU A 101 2.53 6.92 0.83
C LEU A 101 3.29 6.67 -0.48
N TYR A 102 2.94 7.45 -1.49
CA TYR A 102 3.73 7.64 -2.71
C TYR A 102 4.06 9.13 -2.85
N PRO A 103 5.34 9.51 -2.95
CA PRO A 103 5.70 10.89 -3.29
C PRO A 103 5.13 11.24 -4.67
N ALA A 104 4.60 12.45 -4.81
CA ALA A 104 3.96 12.88 -6.05
C ALA A 104 4.93 12.75 -7.25
N GLY A 105 4.53 11.96 -8.24
CA GLY A 105 5.31 11.72 -9.47
C GLY A 105 6.44 10.68 -9.35
N ALA A 106 6.60 9.97 -8.23
CA ALA A 106 7.68 8.99 -8.04
C ALA A 106 7.52 7.72 -8.88
N THR A 107 6.29 7.29 -9.11
CA THR A 107 5.99 6.00 -9.76
C THR A 107 4.66 5.97 -10.51
N THR A 108 4.28 4.83 -11.09
CA THR A 108 3.05 4.65 -11.85
C THR A 108 1.81 5.04 -11.02
N HIS A 109 0.97 5.91 -11.59
CA HIS A 109 -0.25 6.47 -10.97
C HIS A 109 -0.02 7.29 -9.69
N SER A 110 1.19 7.82 -9.48
CA SER A 110 1.52 8.64 -8.30
C SER A 110 1.22 10.14 -8.44
N ALA A 111 0.51 10.57 -9.48
CA ALA A 111 0.23 12.00 -9.70
C ALA A 111 -0.66 12.62 -8.61
N SER A 112 -1.44 11.81 -7.92
CA SER A 112 -2.24 12.21 -6.74
C SER A 112 -1.53 11.91 -5.42
N GLY A 113 -0.22 11.67 -5.46
CA GLY A 113 0.64 11.42 -4.31
C GLY A 113 0.77 12.62 -3.37
N VAL A 114 1.47 12.39 -2.27
CA VAL A 114 1.77 13.41 -1.27
C VAL A 114 2.80 14.37 -1.85
N THR A 115 2.51 15.67 -1.80
CA THR A 115 3.43 16.72 -2.31
C THR A 115 4.48 17.09 -1.28
N ASP A 116 4.08 17.16 -0.01
CA ASP A 116 4.95 17.36 1.14
C ASP A 116 4.47 16.47 2.30
N ILE A 117 5.40 15.70 2.88
CA ILE A 117 5.08 14.78 3.98
C ILE A 117 4.56 15.52 5.22
N GLU A 118 4.99 16.77 5.43
CA GLU A 118 4.54 17.60 6.56
C GLU A 118 3.04 17.89 6.50
N CYS A 119 2.45 18.00 5.30
CA CYS A 119 1.01 18.15 5.11
C CYS A 119 0.20 16.96 5.63
N THR A 120 0.85 15.80 5.79
CA THR A 120 0.19 14.57 6.26
C THR A 120 0.30 14.36 7.77
N TYR A 121 1.02 15.20 8.52
CA TYR A 121 1.30 14.96 9.94
C TYR A 121 0.05 14.79 10.82
N SER A 122 -0.99 15.60 10.60
CA SER A 122 -2.26 15.44 11.33
C SER A 122 -2.95 14.10 11.02
N ILE A 123 -2.75 13.57 9.80
CA ILE A 123 -3.26 12.26 9.38
C ILE A 123 -2.42 11.14 10.00
N LEU A 124 -1.10 11.29 10.06
CA LEU A 124 -0.22 10.33 10.71
C LEU A 124 -0.50 10.24 12.23
N GLU A 125 -0.79 11.37 12.88
CA GLU A 125 -1.19 11.41 14.28
C GLU A 125 -2.48 10.62 14.53
N GLU A 126 -3.49 10.76 13.66
CA GLU A 126 -4.71 9.95 13.76
C GLU A 126 -4.43 8.47 13.46
N MET A 127 -3.53 8.13 12.53
CA MET A 127 -3.14 6.73 12.26
C MET A 127 -2.52 6.05 13.48
N ILE A 128 -1.76 6.78 14.30
CA ILE A 128 -1.15 6.26 15.53
C ILE A 128 -2.21 5.80 16.53
N GLU A 129 -3.31 6.55 16.68
CA GLU A 129 -4.42 6.18 17.59
C GLU A 129 -5.07 4.83 17.22
N PHE A 130 -4.96 4.41 15.96
CA PHE A 130 -5.47 3.14 15.45
C PHE A 130 -4.39 2.06 15.26
N ASP A 131 -3.15 2.31 15.69
CA ASP A 131 -1.99 1.43 15.45
C ASP A 131 -1.86 1.06 13.96
N MET A 132 -2.09 2.04 13.08
CA MET A 132 -2.12 1.82 11.64
C MET A 132 -0.75 2.09 10.99
N PRO A 133 -0.12 1.08 10.39
CA PRO A 133 1.14 1.24 9.66
C PRO A 133 1.06 2.26 8.52
N LEU A 134 2.13 3.04 8.39
CA LEU A 134 2.46 3.82 7.20
C LEU A 134 3.44 3.02 6.33
N LEU A 135 3.01 2.63 5.13
CA LEU A 135 3.86 2.02 4.12
C LEU A 135 4.41 3.14 3.22
N ILE A 136 5.69 3.11 2.89
CA ILE A 136 6.35 4.22 2.19
C ILE A 136 7.02 3.74 0.91
N HIS A 137 6.76 4.42 -0.21
CA HIS A 137 7.64 4.38 -1.39
C HIS A 137 8.72 5.45 -1.21
N GLY A 138 9.90 5.04 -0.75
CA GLY A 138 10.91 5.96 -0.24
C GLY A 138 11.86 6.50 -1.31
N GLU A 139 11.37 7.24 -2.29
CA GLU A 139 12.22 7.89 -3.30
C GLU A 139 11.83 9.36 -3.48
N VAL A 140 12.82 10.26 -3.51
CA VAL A 140 12.56 11.65 -3.93
C VAL A 140 12.35 11.73 -5.44
N THR A 141 11.63 12.76 -5.90
CA THR A 141 11.24 12.92 -7.31
C THR A 141 11.96 14.07 -8.02
N ASP A 142 12.90 14.72 -7.33
CA ASP A 142 13.71 15.81 -7.86
C ASP A 142 14.47 15.36 -9.13
N PRO A 143 14.26 16.01 -10.29
CA PRO A 143 14.90 15.63 -11.54
C PRO A 143 16.41 15.93 -11.56
N SER A 144 16.93 16.72 -10.61
CA SER A 144 18.37 16.98 -10.46
C SER A 144 19.11 15.88 -9.71
N ILE A 145 18.38 14.96 -9.06
CA ILE A 145 18.92 13.85 -8.30
C ILE A 145 18.99 12.60 -9.17
N ASP A 146 20.16 11.96 -9.18
CA ASP A 146 20.37 10.69 -9.87
C ASP A 146 19.42 9.62 -9.31
N VAL A 147 18.84 8.81 -10.19
CA VAL A 147 17.88 7.77 -9.82
C VAL A 147 18.42 6.81 -8.76
N PHE A 148 19.72 6.53 -8.74
CA PHE A 148 20.35 5.65 -7.76
C PHE A 148 20.54 6.29 -6.39
N ASP A 149 20.48 7.63 -6.29
CA ASP A 149 20.60 8.38 -5.04
C ASP A 149 19.25 8.75 -4.43
N ARG A 150 18.14 8.54 -5.17
CA ARG A 150 16.79 8.99 -4.74
C ARG A 150 16.34 8.37 -3.42
N GLU A 151 16.61 7.09 -3.22
CA GLU A 151 16.24 6.40 -1.98
C GLU A 151 17.08 6.89 -0.80
N LYS A 152 18.40 6.94 -0.97
CA LYS A 152 19.33 7.46 0.05
C LYS A 152 18.90 8.87 0.50
N ILE A 153 18.62 9.74 -0.46
CA ILE A 153 18.23 11.11 -0.16
C ILE A 153 16.84 11.18 0.48
N PHE A 154 15.91 10.30 0.11
CA PHE A 154 14.62 10.20 0.81
C PHE A 154 14.81 9.82 2.29
N ILE A 155 15.70 8.88 2.57
CA ILE A 155 16.00 8.46 3.94
C ILE A 155 16.51 9.65 4.76
N GLU A 156 17.51 10.35 4.25
CA GLU A 156 18.15 11.50 4.92
C GLU A 156 17.17 12.67 5.11
N ARG A 157 16.39 13.01 4.08
CA ARG A 157 15.52 14.20 4.08
C ARG A 157 14.16 13.98 4.74
N HIS A 158 13.63 12.77 4.70
CA HIS A 158 12.24 12.51 5.10
C HIS A 158 12.10 11.39 6.14
N LEU A 159 12.64 10.19 5.88
CA LEU A 159 12.40 9.04 6.76
C LEU A 159 13.03 9.21 8.15
N GLU A 160 14.28 9.69 8.21
CA GLU A 160 14.96 9.94 9.47
C GLU A 160 14.27 11.02 10.32
N PRO A 161 13.92 12.21 9.81
CA PRO A 161 13.11 13.17 10.55
C PRO A 161 11.77 12.60 11.01
N LEU A 162 11.09 11.85 10.15
CA LEU A 162 9.77 11.28 10.45
C LEU A 162 9.83 10.30 11.62
N THR A 163 10.78 9.36 11.60
CA THR A 163 10.96 8.36 12.67
C THR A 163 11.43 8.97 13.98
N ARG A 164 12.17 10.09 13.94
CA ARG A 164 12.49 10.86 15.16
C ARG A 164 11.27 11.56 15.76
N ARG A 165 10.32 11.98 14.92
CA ARG A 165 9.10 12.68 15.33
C ARG A 165 8.04 11.71 15.88
N TYR A 166 7.88 10.56 15.22
CA TYR A 166 6.92 9.51 15.55
C TYR A 166 7.68 8.20 15.80
N PRO A 167 8.26 8.02 17.01
CA PRO A 167 9.07 6.86 17.36
C PRO A 167 8.25 5.58 17.60
#